data_AF-A0A3Q2YIQ5-F1
#
_entry.id   AF-A0A3Q2YIQ5-F1
#
_cell.length_a   1.000
_cell.length_b   1.000
_cell.length_c   1.000
_cell.angle_alpha   90.00
_cell.angle_beta   90.00
_cell.angle_gamma   90.00
#
_symmetry.space_group_name_H-M   'P 1'
#
loop_
_entity.id
_entity.type
_entity.pdbx_description
1 polymer ?
#
loop_
_entity_poly.entity_id
_entity_poly.type
_entity_poly.pdbx_seq_one_letter_code
_entity_poly.pdbx_strand_id
1 'polypeptide(L)'
;MRKVAFLASVLILACIWASQALVLPEPTYPTQENFDLTRFLGTWHDVAVAKTCPNIDHHRMDSAIGKLVLQRGAADDKLEMIRTVLKDGTCKQKSGDYHLTTTPGRFHFTKWGTEVDAYVVHTNYEEYALMISVKERSPGQSSISVKLYSRTMDVRDTVLDDFKRLVREQGMSDDTIIIKQNKGTAHGNDAFQIAVSPRMRRDVLPTVALAEMELDGSGDNMVKIFVVPSEACNLGPEPGPCFGIHQHYFYNSSAMSCQMFRYGGCLGNKNNFKTERECLQRCRTEAVCRLPLSPVACTGEPLIWSFSSTLGECVPYKVGFCQTNGNKFYSKAECEEYCGVKGEPRRIKSHLVARFI
;
A
#
# COMPACT_ATOMS: atom_id res chain seq x y z
N MET A 1 -43.43 -68.86 32.34
CA MET A 1 -42.97 -68.26 31.06
C MET A 1 -43.51 -66.84 31.03
N ARG A 2 -42.79 -65.74 30.79
CA ARG A 2 -41.41 -65.42 30.40
C ARG A 2 -41.16 -63.98 30.92
N LYS A 3 -39.94 -63.71 31.36
CA LYS A 3 -39.43 -62.37 31.72
C LYS A 3 -39.30 -61.50 30.46
N VAL A 4 -39.27 -60.18 30.70
CA VAL A 4 -38.34 -59.16 30.18
C VAL A 4 -39.05 -57.93 29.61
N ALA A 5 -38.81 -56.81 30.30
CA ALA A 5 -38.99 -55.44 29.86
C ALA A 5 -37.75 -54.95 29.08
N PHE A 6 -37.93 -54.14 28.05
CA PHE A 6 -36.96 -53.16 27.51
C PHE A 6 -37.78 -52.11 26.73
N LEU A 7 -37.99 -50.89 27.25
CA LEU A 7 -37.15 -49.68 27.11
C LEU A 7 -36.99 -49.16 25.66
N ALA A 8 -37.72 -48.07 25.41
CA ALA A 8 -37.26 -46.79 24.85
C ALA A 8 -36.69 -46.70 23.42
N SER A 9 -37.36 -45.84 22.65
CA SER A 9 -36.82 -44.89 21.66
C SER A 9 -35.99 -45.44 20.50
N VAL A 10 -36.65 -45.49 19.34
CA VAL A 10 -36.05 -45.59 18.01
C VAL A 10 -35.15 -44.36 17.80
N LEU A 11 -33.83 -44.56 17.86
CA LEU A 11 -32.82 -43.62 17.37
C LEU A 11 -32.89 -43.55 15.85
N ILE A 12 -33.42 -42.44 15.32
CA ILE A 12 -33.19 -42.04 13.93
C ILE A 12 -31.76 -41.48 13.88
N LEU A 13 -30.78 -42.37 13.70
CA LEU A 13 -29.42 -42.04 13.31
C LEU A 13 -29.32 -42.31 11.80
N ALA A 14 -29.59 -41.28 11.00
CA ALA A 14 -29.34 -41.29 9.57
C ALA A 14 -28.67 -39.96 9.17
N CYS A 15 -27.34 -40.05 9.05
CA CYS A 15 -26.47 -39.31 8.15
C CYS A 15 -26.77 -37.83 7.88
N ILE A 16 -26.20 -36.95 8.71
CA ILE A 16 -25.65 -35.69 8.21
C ILE A 16 -24.14 -35.75 8.45
N TRP A 17 -23.45 -36.53 7.60
CA TRP A 17 -22.04 -36.29 7.32
C TRP A 17 -22.00 -35.11 6.34
N ALA A 18 -22.29 -33.91 6.83
CA ALA A 18 -21.85 -32.69 6.18
C ALA A 18 -20.51 -32.37 6.82
N SER A 19 -19.45 -32.65 6.08
CA SER A 19 -18.10 -32.12 6.24
C SER A 19 -18.06 -30.92 7.18
N GLN A 20 -17.59 -31.14 8.41
CA GLN A 20 -16.95 -30.09 9.18
C GLN A 20 -15.67 -29.72 8.44
N ALA A 21 -15.82 -28.93 7.36
CA ALA A 21 -14.77 -28.01 7.00
C ALA A 21 -14.50 -27.21 8.27
N LEU A 22 -13.28 -27.27 8.79
CA LEU A 22 -12.81 -26.38 9.84
C LEU A 22 -13.14 -24.95 9.39
N VAL A 23 -14.24 -24.39 9.91
CA VAL A 23 -14.59 -23.00 9.69
C VAL A 23 -13.55 -22.21 10.46
N LEU A 24 -12.48 -21.82 9.77
CA LEU A 24 -11.50 -20.89 10.31
C LEU A 24 -12.26 -19.66 10.83
N PRO A 25 -11.97 -19.20 12.07
CA PRO A 25 -12.67 -18.05 12.63
C PRO A 25 -12.53 -16.85 11.69
N GLU A 26 -13.63 -16.11 11.54
CA GLU A 26 -13.68 -14.91 10.70
C GLU A 26 -12.51 -13.96 11.01
N PRO A 27 -11.98 -13.26 9.99
CA PRO A 27 -10.85 -12.36 10.20
C PRO A 27 -11.27 -11.23 11.14
N THR A 28 -10.58 -11.12 12.28
CA THR A 28 -10.80 -10.07 13.29
C THR A 28 -10.53 -8.66 12.75
N TYR A 29 -9.71 -8.53 11.71
CA TYR A 29 -9.33 -7.26 11.09
C TYR A 29 -9.47 -7.33 9.57
N PRO A 30 -9.86 -6.22 8.91
CA PRO A 30 -9.83 -6.15 7.46
C PRO A 30 -8.38 -6.23 6.94
N THR A 31 -8.21 -6.88 5.79
CA THR A 31 -6.96 -6.89 5.05
C THR A 31 -7.03 -5.93 3.86
N GLN A 32 -5.87 -5.54 3.33
CA GLN A 32 -5.74 -4.73 2.12
C GLN A 32 -6.61 -5.31 1.00
N GLU A 33 -7.50 -4.47 0.45
CA GLU A 33 -8.31 -4.88 -0.70
C GLU A 33 -7.42 -5.28 -1.88
N ASN A 34 -7.77 -6.40 -2.51
CA ASN A 34 -7.02 -7.00 -3.62
C ASN A 34 -5.55 -7.25 -3.27
N PHE A 35 -5.28 -7.71 -2.04
CA PHE A 35 -3.93 -8.04 -1.61
C PHE A 35 -3.25 -9.01 -2.58
N ASP A 36 -2.06 -8.62 -3.06
CA ASP A 36 -1.25 -9.42 -3.98
C ASP A 36 0.02 -9.85 -3.25
N LEU A 37 0.08 -11.15 -2.94
CA LEU A 37 1.21 -11.73 -2.22
C LEU A 37 2.51 -11.55 -3.01
N THR A 38 2.49 -11.69 -4.33
CA THR A 38 3.68 -11.65 -5.18
C THR A 38 4.36 -10.29 -5.11
N ARG A 39 3.56 -9.21 -5.13
CA ARG A 39 4.05 -7.84 -4.95
C ARG A 39 4.50 -7.55 -3.53
N PHE A 40 3.95 -8.24 -2.54
CA PHE A 40 4.30 -8.08 -1.13
C PHE A 40 5.62 -8.76 -0.75
N LEU A 41 6.09 -9.74 -1.54
CA LEU A 41 7.37 -10.42 -1.30
C LEU A 41 8.57 -9.45 -1.36
N GLY A 42 9.73 -9.96 -0.97
CA GLY A 42 11.00 -9.28 -1.03
C GLY A 42 11.41 -8.63 0.30
N THR A 43 12.23 -7.59 0.20
CA THR A 43 12.83 -6.95 1.37
C THR A 43 11.94 -5.84 1.94
N TRP A 44 11.83 -5.80 3.25
CA TRP A 44 11.17 -4.79 4.07
C TRP A 44 12.07 -4.42 5.26
N HIS A 45 11.85 -3.26 5.85
CA HIS A 45 12.54 -2.74 7.03
C HIS A 45 11.52 -2.46 8.12
N ASP A 46 11.76 -2.96 9.34
CA ASP A 46 10.76 -2.92 10.41
C ASP A 46 10.81 -1.62 11.25
N VAL A 47 10.43 -0.50 10.63
CA VAL A 47 10.69 0.87 11.10
C VAL A 47 10.03 1.23 12.44
N ALA A 48 8.76 0.86 12.66
CA ALA A 48 8.08 1.20 13.92
C ALA A 48 7.20 0.05 14.44
N VAL A 49 6.98 0.04 15.75
CA VAL A 49 6.14 -0.97 16.42
C VAL A 49 5.44 -0.39 17.65
N ALA A 50 4.19 -0.79 17.87
CA ALA A 50 3.44 -0.55 19.10
C ALA A 50 2.81 -1.87 19.59
N LYS A 51 2.62 -2.03 20.91
CA LYS A 51 2.08 -3.26 21.51
C LYS A 51 1.23 -2.97 22.73
N THR A 52 0.15 -3.72 22.91
CA THR A 52 -0.73 -3.65 24.11
C THR A 52 -0.14 -4.36 25.34
N CYS A 53 1.14 -4.77 25.32
CA CYS A 53 1.74 -5.51 26.42
C CYS A 53 2.23 -4.57 27.53
N PRO A 54 1.82 -4.75 28.81
CA PRO A 54 2.09 -3.80 29.91
C PRO A 54 3.57 -3.54 30.22
N ASN A 55 4.47 -4.48 29.91
CA ASN A 55 5.89 -4.34 30.21
C ASN A 55 6.65 -3.81 28.99
N ILE A 56 6.66 -2.49 28.84
CA ILE A 56 7.57 -1.79 27.94
C ILE A 56 8.93 -1.74 28.65
N ASP A 57 9.82 -2.63 28.24
CA ASP A 57 11.21 -2.65 28.68
C ASP A 57 11.93 -1.41 28.11
N HIS A 58 12.44 -0.52 28.98
CA HIS A 58 13.13 0.73 28.61
C HIS A 58 14.30 0.50 27.64
N HIS A 59 14.89 -0.69 27.62
CA HIS A 59 15.92 -1.09 26.66
C HIS A 59 15.44 -1.15 25.19
N ARG A 60 14.13 -1.08 24.92
CA ARG A 60 13.61 -1.15 23.55
C ARG A 60 13.68 0.17 22.77
N MET A 61 13.83 1.31 23.43
CA MET A 61 13.89 2.62 22.73
C MET A 61 15.14 2.76 21.84
N ASP A 62 16.20 1.99 22.11
CA ASP A 62 17.43 1.98 21.30
C ASP A 62 17.49 0.83 20.26
N SER A 63 16.31 0.33 19.85
CA SER A 63 16.22 -0.76 18.88
C SER A 63 16.66 -0.33 17.48
N ALA A 64 17.55 -1.08 16.85
CA ALA A 64 17.90 -0.91 15.44
C ALA A 64 16.77 -1.35 14.51
N ILE A 65 16.63 -0.67 13.36
CA ILE A 65 15.81 -1.15 12.24
C ILE A 65 16.36 -2.49 11.77
N GLY A 66 15.49 -3.50 11.75
CA GLY A 66 15.76 -4.83 11.25
C GLY A 66 15.33 -4.99 9.80
N LYS A 67 16.11 -5.77 9.05
CA LYS A 67 15.77 -6.21 7.70
C LYS A 67 14.86 -7.43 7.80
N LEU A 68 13.76 -7.40 7.07
CA LEU A 68 12.81 -8.50 6.88
C LEU A 68 12.88 -8.93 5.41
N VAL A 69 13.02 -10.21 5.16
CA VAL A 69 12.90 -10.80 3.82
C VAL A 69 11.73 -11.76 3.84
N LEU A 70 10.78 -11.54 2.94
CA LEU A 70 9.63 -12.41 2.72
C LEU A 70 9.81 -13.13 1.39
N GLN A 71 9.75 -14.45 1.42
CA GLN A 71 9.86 -15.30 0.24
C GLN A 71 8.91 -16.49 0.35
N ARG A 72 8.60 -17.13 -0.78
CA ARG A 72 7.79 -18.35 -0.75
C ARG A 72 8.52 -19.42 0.06
N GLY A 73 7.78 -20.10 0.93
CA GLY A 73 8.31 -21.18 1.76
C GLY A 73 8.51 -22.46 0.94
N ALA A 74 9.02 -23.50 1.60
CA ALA A 74 9.24 -24.81 0.98
C ALA A 74 7.95 -25.51 0.53
N ALA A 75 6.81 -25.15 1.11
CA ALA A 75 5.49 -25.61 0.72
C ALA A 75 4.67 -24.45 0.14
N ASP A 76 3.77 -24.74 -0.80
CA ASP A 76 2.97 -23.72 -1.50
C ASP A 76 2.04 -22.92 -0.57
N ASP A 77 1.66 -23.50 0.57
CA ASP A 77 0.84 -22.86 1.60
C ASP A 77 1.65 -22.08 2.64
N LYS A 78 2.97 -21.93 2.43
CA LYS A 78 3.87 -21.28 3.38
C LYS A 78 4.59 -20.07 2.80
N LEU A 79 4.77 -19.08 3.66
CA LEU A 79 5.61 -17.91 3.46
C LEU A 79 6.78 -18.00 4.45
N GLU A 80 8.01 -17.99 3.95
CA GLU A 80 9.18 -17.89 4.81
C GLU A 80 9.48 -16.43 5.13
N MET A 81 9.61 -16.14 6.42
CA MET A 81 10.02 -14.84 6.93
C MET A 81 11.42 -14.95 7.54
N ILE A 82 12.36 -14.17 7.03
CA ILE A 82 13.72 -14.07 7.58
C ILE A 82 13.94 -12.66 8.11
N ARG A 83 14.16 -12.52 9.42
CA ARG A 83 14.43 -11.24 10.08
C ARG A 83 15.87 -11.18 10.58
N THR A 84 16.59 -10.13 10.17
CA THR A 84 17.96 -9.83 10.60
C THR A 84 17.98 -8.52 11.36
N VAL A 85 18.61 -8.50 12.54
CA VAL A 85 18.76 -7.30 13.39
C VAL A 85 20.19 -7.14 13.85
N LEU A 86 20.69 -5.92 13.80
CA LEU A 86 21.93 -5.53 14.46
C LEU A 86 21.68 -5.31 15.96
N LYS A 87 22.33 -6.10 16.81
CA LYS A 87 22.26 -5.95 18.27
C LYS A 87 23.67 -6.09 18.85
N ASP A 88 24.11 -5.07 19.59
CA ASP A 88 25.43 -5.02 20.24
C ASP A 88 26.59 -5.29 19.26
N GLY A 89 26.54 -4.65 18.08
CA GLY A 89 27.51 -4.86 17.00
C GLY A 89 27.42 -6.21 16.27
N THR A 90 26.58 -7.14 16.75
CA THR A 90 26.43 -8.48 16.18
C THR A 90 25.12 -8.61 15.40
N CYS A 91 25.19 -9.25 14.23
CA CYS A 91 24.02 -9.50 13.40
C CYS A 91 23.31 -10.77 13.87
N LYS A 92 22.06 -10.65 14.32
CA LYS A 92 21.22 -11.78 14.74
C LYS A 92 20.12 -12.01 13.72
N GLN A 93 20.09 -13.20 13.14
CA GLN A 93 19.07 -13.63 12.19
C GLN A 93 18.10 -14.62 12.84
N LYS A 94 16.83 -14.54 12.47
CA LYS A 94 15.79 -15.51 12.83
C LYS A 94 14.88 -15.73 11.63
N SER A 95 14.59 -16.98 11.31
CA SER A 95 13.58 -17.34 10.32
C SER A 95 12.33 -17.92 10.99
N GLY A 96 11.22 -17.94 10.25
CA GLY A 96 9.99 -18.62 10.65
C GLY A 96 9.03 -18.77 9.48
N ASP A 97 8.31 -19.88 9.47
CA ASP A 97 7.26 -20.17 8.49
C ASP A 97 5.94 -19.54 8.91
N TYR A 98 5.25 -18.93 7.96
CA TYR A 98 3.94 -18.35 8.09
C TYR A 98 3.00 -19.11 7.16
N HIS A 99 1.93 -19.67 7.70
CA HIS A 99 0.91 -20.32 6.90
C HIS A 99 0.04 -19.26 6.22
N LEU A 100 -0.18 -19.44 4.92
CA LEU A 100 -1.17 -18.70 4.17
C LEU A 100 -2.57 -19.13 4.63
N THR A 101 -3.49 -18.17 4.71
CA THR A 101 -4.89 -18.46 5.06
C THR A 101 -5.78 -18.27 3.83
N THR A 102 -7.06 -18.65 3.96
CA THR A 102 -8.06 -18.40 2.91
C THR A 102 -8.35 -16.91 2.69
N THR A 103 -7.96 -16.03 3.62
CA THR A 103 -8.12 -14.57 3.50
C THR A 103 -6.80 -13.96 2.99
N PRO A 104 -6.76 -13.40 1.76
CA PRO A 104 -5.57 -12.73 1.26
C PRO A 104 -5.09 -11.61 2.21
N GLY A 105 -3.80 -11.57 2.49
CA GLY A 105 -3.19 -10.62 3.42
C GLY A 105 -3.30 -11.01 4.89
N ARG A 106 -3.91 -12.16 5.22
CA ARG A 106 -3.87 -12.78 6.55
C ARG A 106 -2.94 -13.99 6.56
N PHE A 107 -2.08 -14.03 7.56
CA PHE A 107 -1.09 -15.09 7.79
C PHE A 107 -1.20 -15.63 9.21
N HIS A 108 -0.95 -16.92 9.38
CA HIS A 108 -1.02 -17.60 10.67
C HIS A 108 0.31 -18.27 11.01
N PHE A 109 0.78 -18.11 12.25
CA PHE A 109 2.04 -18.73 12.68
C PHE A 109 2.11 -18.88 14.20
N THR A 110 2.86 -19.88 14.64
CA THR A 110 3.12 -20.09 16.07
C THR A 110 4.41 -19.38 16.49
N LYS A 111 4.33 -18.59 17.55
CA LYS A 111 5.47 -17.89 18.16
C LYS A 111 5.61 -18.24 19.63
N TRP A 112 6.61 -19.07 19.95
CA TRP A 112 6.92 -19.54 21.31
C TRP A 112 5.76 -20.34 21.90
N GLY A 113 5.20 -21.26 21.11
CA GLY A 113 4.04 -22.08 21.51
C GLY A 113 2.73 -21.30 21.63
N THR A 114 2.65 -20.10 21.05
CA THR A 114 1.42 -19.31 21.03
C THR A 114 1.04 -18.96 19.61
N GLU A 115 -0.23 -19.15 19.26
CA GLU A 115 -0.76 -18.80 17.95
C GLU A 115 -0.84 -17.29 17.74
N VAL A 116 -0.53 -16.89 16.51
CA VAL A 116 -0.53 -15.49 16.08
C VAL A 116 -1.15 -15.39 14.70
N ASP A 117 -2.17 -14.55 14.59
CA ASP A 117 -2.69 -14.07 13.31
C ASP A 117 -2.05 -12.72 12.96
N ALA A 118 -1.60 -12.56 11.73
CA ALA A 118 -1.06 -11.30 11.21
C ALA A 118 -1.85 -10.87 9.97
N TYR A 119 -2.21 -9.58 9.94
CA TYR A 119 -3.05 -8.96 8.91
C TYR A 119 -2.26 -7.81 8.28
N VAL A 120 -2.14 -7.82 6.94
CA VAL A 120 -1.70 -6.64 6.18
C VAL A 120 -2.90 -5.75 5.97
N VAL A 121 -3.00 -4.69 6.77
CA VAL A 121 -4.17 -3.79 6.79
C VAL A 121 -4.09 -2.78 5.67
N HIS A 122 -2.89 -2.25 5.40
CA HIS A 122 -2.68 -1.31 4.32
C HIS A 122 -1.27 -1.44 3.74
N THR A 123 -1.15 -1.49 2.41
CA THR A 123 0.14 -1.42 1.73
C THR A 123 -0.03 -0.90 0.31
N ASN A 124 0.97 -0.16 -0.18
CA ASN A 124 1.10 0.17 -1.58
C ASN A 124 2.17 -0.68 -2.30
N TYR A 125 2.66 -1.73 -1.64
CA TYR A 125 3.69 -2.69 -2.08
C TYR A 125 5.10 -2.10 -2.31
N GLU A 126 5.20 -0.86 -2.75
CA GLU A 126 6.47 -0.24 -3.18
C GLU A 126 7.13 0.64 -2.11
N GLU A 127 6.39 1.05 -1.08
CA GLU A 127 6.90 1.99 -0.08
C GLU A 127 6.70 1.47 1.34
N TYR A 128 5.47 1.12 1.74
CA TYR A 128 5.18 0.77 3.13
C TYR A 128 4.13 -0.34 3.27
N ALA A 129 4.11 -0.93 4.46
CA ALA A 129 3.05 -1.84 4.89
C ALA A 129 2.74 -1.64 6.37
N LEU A 130 1.45 -1.48 6.67
CA LEU A 130 0.90 -1.48 8.03
C LEU A 130 0.35 -2.86 8.34
N MET A 131 0.85 -3.46 9.40
CA MET A 131 0.44 -4.80 9.83
C MET A 131 -0.06 -4.81 11.27
N ILE A 132 -1.17 -5.50 11.49
CA ILE A 132 -1.67 -5.85 12.82
C ILE A 132 -1.32 -7.31 13.07
N SER A 133 -0.89 -7.65 14.28
CA SER A 133 -0.73 -9.02 14.73
C SER A 133 -1.45 -9.23 16.05
N VAL A 134 -2.27 -10.27 16.11
CA VAL A 134 -3.04 -10.66 17.30
C VAL A 134 -2.42 -11.94 17.84
N LYS A 135 -1.91 -11.87 19.06
CA LYS A 135 -1.39 -13.02 19.79
C LYS A 135 -2.41 -13.41 20.85
N GLU A 136 -3.03 -14.58 20.69
CA GLU A 136 -4.00 -15.11 21.65
C GLU A 136 -3.25 -15.80 22.80
N ARG A 137 -3.36 -15.30 24.04
CA ARG A 137 -2.66 -15.89 25.19
C ARG A 137 -3.53 -16.90 25.94
N SER A 138 -4.82 -16.61 26.01
CA SER A 138 -5.86 -17.41 26.64
C SER A 138 -7.20 -17.00 26.03
N PRO A 139 -8.26 -17.83 26.12
CA PRO A 139 -9.58 -17.45 25.63
C PRO A 139 -10.03 -16.11 26.24
N GLY A 140 -10.26 -15.11 25.39
CA GLY A 140 -10.64 -13.75 25.80
C GLY A 140 -9.50 -12.82 26.22
N GLN A 141 -8.24 -13.28 26.23
CA GLN A 141 -7.07 -12.45 26.50
C GLN A 141 -6.07 -12.49 25.33
N SER A 142 -6.17 -11.49 24.45
CA SER A 142 -5.27 -11.31 23.32
C SER A 142 -4.34 -10.11 23.53
N SER A 143 -3.18 -10.15 22.87
CA SER A 143 -2.26 -9.02 22.80
C SER A 143 -2.07 -8.60 21.35
N ILE A 144 -2.15 -7.30 21.10
CA ILE A 144 -2.10 -6.73 19.75
C ILE A 144 -0.73 -6.09 19.58
N SER A 145 -0.16 -6.27 18.38
CA SER A 145 1.03 -5.55 17.92
C SER A 145 0.71 -4.89 16.60
N VAL A 146 0.98 -3.60 16.50
CA VAL A 146 0.93 -2.87 15.22
C VAL A 146 2.36 -2.65 14.77
N LYS A 147 2.65 -2.87 13.48
CA LYS A 147 3.97 -2.69 12.89
C LYS A 147 3.89 -1.89 11.60
N LEU A 148 4.87 -1.00 11.44
CA LEU A 148 5.15 -0.31 10.21
C LEU A 148 6.39 -0.92 9.57
N TYR A 149 6.23 -1.41 8.35
CA TYR A 149 7.31 -1.81 7.48
C TYR A 149 7.48 -0.81 6.34
N SER A 150 8.72 -0.63 5.89
CA SER A 150 9.07 0.22 4.76
C SER A 150 10.04 -0.48 3.81
N ARG A 151 9.99 -0.20 2.51
CA ARG A 151 11.00 -0.70 1.57
C ARG A 151 12.37 -0.07 1.83
N THR A 152 12.42 1.10 2.45
CA THR A 152 13.63 1.81 2.88
C THR A 152 13.73 1.86 4.41
N MET A 153 14.89 2.28 4.94
CA MET A 153 15.02 2.53 6.39
C MET A 153 14.38 3.84 6.83
N ASP A 154 14.09 4.73 5.89
CA ASP A 154 13.38 5.98 6.12
C ASP A 154 11.90 5.84 5.77
N VAL A 155 11.06 6.66 6.42
CA VAL A 155 9.61 6.73 6.19
C VAL A 155 9.17 8.18 6.24
N ARG A 156 8.26 8.56 5.34
CA ARG A 156 7.66 9.90 5.32
C ARG A 156 6.72 10.10 6.51
N ASP A 157 6.65 11.34 7.00
CA ASP A 157 5.82 11.71 8.15
C ASP A 157 4.35 11.29 7.98
N THR A 158 3.79 11.39 6.78
CA THR A 158 2.40 10.99 6.51
C THR A 158 2.15 9.50 6.77
N VAL A 159 3.12 8.64 6.45
CA VAL A 159 3.00 7.18 6.70
C VAL A 159 3.17 6.89 8.19
N LEU A 160 4.02 7.66 8.88
CA LEU A 160 4.13 7.60 10.35
C LEU A 160 2.82 8.05 11.03
N ASP A 161 2.14 9.06 10.50
CA ASP A 161 0.87 9.54 11.03
C ASP A 161 -0.27 8.54 10.81
N ASP A 162 -0.30 7.87 9.65
CA ASP A 162 -1.25 6.78 9.40
C ASP A 162 -0.97 5.59 10.35
N PHE A 163 0.30 5.28 10.62
CA PHE A 163 0.67 4.29 11.63
C PHE A 163 0.21 4.70 13.04
N LYS A 164 0.45 5.94 13.47
CA LYS A 164 -0.02 6.45 14.78
C LYS A 164 -1.54 6.41 14.89
N ARG A 165 -2.26 6.75 13.81
CA ARG A 165 -3.73 6.64 13.76
C ARG A 165 -4.18 5.21 13.99
N LEU A 166 -3.59 4.26 13.26
CA LEU A 166 -3.90 2.83 13.42
C LEU A 166 -3.61 2.35 14.85
N VAL A 167 -2.52 2.79 15.48
CA VAL A 167 -2.19 2.47 16.87
C VAL A 167 -3.28 2.97 17.84
N ARG A 168 -3.76 4.21 17.66
CA ARG A 168 -4.84 4.77 18.48
C ARG A 168 -6.17 4.05 18.30
N GLU A 169 -6.48 3.60 17.09
CA GLU A 169 -7.66 2.78 16.81
C GLU A 169 -7.62 1.43 17.54
N GLN A 170 -6.42 0.92 17.86
CA GLN A 170 -6.24 -0.27 18.70
C GLN A 170 -6.28 0.03 20.22
N GLY A 171 -6.63 1.26 20.62
CA GLY A 171 -6.70 1.68 22.02
C GLY A 171 -5.34 1.88 22.70
N MET A 172 -4.26 2.02 21.93
CA MET A 172 -2.92 2.31 22.45
C MET A 172 -2.59 3.81 22.37
N SER A 173 -1.80 4.32 23.31
CA SER A 173 -1.28 5.69 23.26
C SER A 173 -0.02 5.80 22.40
N ASP A 174 0.27 7.02 21.93
CA ASP A 174 1.49 7.33 21.17
C ASP A 174 2.77 6.99 21.95
N ASP A 175 2.74 7.01 23.29
CA ASP A 175 3.88 6.63 24.14
C ASP A 175 4.27 5.14 24.05
N THR A 176 3.35 4.29 23.57
CA THR A 176 3.63 2.87 23.34
C THR A 176 4.39 2.63 22.03
N ILE A 177 4.54 3.67 21.21
CA ILE A 177 5.19 3.60 19.90
C ILE A 177 6.70 3.64 20.06
N ILE A 178 7.34 2.66 19.44
CA ILE A 178 8.79 2.57 19.33
C ILE A 178 9.17 2.78 17.87
N ILE A 179 9.69 3.96 17.56
CA ILE A 179 10.36 4.24 16.29
C ILE A 179 11.80 3.76 16.41
N LYS A 180 12.21 2.89 15.49
CA LYS A 180 13.54 2.28 15.54
C LYS A 180 14.57 3.15 14.83
N GLN A 181 15.81 3.05 15.30
CA GLN A 181 16.91 3.84 14.81
C GLN A 181 17.57 3.18 13.60
N ASN A 182 17.91 3.98 12.60
CA ASN A 182 18.74 3.54 11.49
C ASN A 182 20.20 3.41 11.96
N LYS A 183 20.58 2.18 12.34
CA LYS A 183 21.95 1.82 12.71
C LYS A 183 22.71 1.12 11.57
N GLY A 184 22.23 1.27 10.33
CA GLY A 184 22.78 0.62 9.14
C GLY A 184 22.36 -0.85 8.98
N THR A 185 22.79 -1.45 7.87
CA THR A 185 22.50 -2.83 7.51
C THR A 185 23.61 -3.78 7.94
N ALA A 186 23.22 -4.84 8.65
CA ALA A 186 24.02 -6.04 8.86
C ALA A 186 24.58 -6.59 7.53
N HIS A 187 25.86 -6.42 7.27
CA HIS A 187 26.62 -7.22 6.29
C HIS A 187 27.52 -8.16 7.08
N GLY A 188 27.61 -9.42 6.64
CA GLY A 188 28.42 -10.44 7.30
C GLY A 188 29.87 -9.97 7.48
N ASN A 189 30.43 -10.32 8.64
CA ASN A 189 31.78 -10.08 9.17
C ASN A 189 32.66 -9.05 8.42
N ASP A 190 32.98 -7.99 9.16
CA ASP A 190 33.96 -6.92 8.92
C ASP A 190 33.45 -5.56 8.39
N ALA A 191 33.58 -4.58 9.30
CA ALA A 191 33.69 -3.13 9.15
C ALA A 191 32.49 -2.29 8.66
N PHE A 192 32.32 -1.17 9.38
CA PHE A 192 31.40 -0.06 9.15
C PHE A 192 31.42 0.47 7.71
N GLN A 193 30.23 0.60 7.12
CA GLN A 193 29.94 1.65 6.13
C GLN A 193 28.54 2.22 6.35
N ILE A 194 28.43 3.55 6.37
CA ILE A 194 27.18 4.26 6.07
C ILE A 194 26.88 3.90 4.61
N ALA A 195 25.77 3.21 4.36
CA ALA A 195 25.37 2.86 3.00
C ALA A 195 24.98 4.12 2.23
N VAL A 196 25.96 4.76 1.60
CA VAL A 196 25.72 5.63 0.45
C VAL A 196 25.31 4.70 -0.68
N SER A 197 24.01 4.58 -0.93
CA SER A 197 23.51 3.75 -2.03
C SER A 197 24.02 4.31 -3.38
N PRO A 198 24.80 3.55 -4.17
CA PRO A 198 25.00 3.87 -5.56
C PRO A 198 23.67 3.63 -6.28
N ARG A 199 23.23 4.62 -7.07
CA ARG A 199 22.08 4.50 -7.97
C ARG A 199 22.29 3.30 -8.89
N MET A 200 21.65 2.18 -8.59
CA MET A 200 21.57 1.05 -9.51
C MET A 200 20.28 1.20 -10.33
N ARG A 201 20.43 1.46 -11.63
CA ARG A 201 19.37 1.25 -12.62
C ARG A 201 18.90 -0.21 -12.47
N ARG A 202 17.59 -0.45 -12.44
CA ARG A 202 17.06 -1.81 -12.50
C ARG A 202 16.39 -2.08 -13.84
N ASP A 203 16.79 -3.23 -14.39
CA ASP A 203 16.23 -3.90 -15.54
C ASP A 203 14.75 -4.25 -15.34
N VAL A 204 14.03 -4.17 -16.45
CA VAL A 204 12.61 -4.45 -16.62
C VAL A 204 12.40 -5.94 -16.89
N LEU A 205 11.38 -6.59 -16.30
CA LEU A 205 10.51 -7.63 -16.89
C LEU A 205 9.61 -8.30 -15.80
N PRO A 206 8.52 -9.03 -16.14
CA PRO A 206 7.50 -8.83 -17.18
C PRO A 206 6.06 -8.80 -16.59
N THR A 207 5.13 -8.19 -17.32
CA THR A 207 3.69 -8.17 -17.03
C THR A 207 2.98 -9.44 -17.52
N VAL A 208 2.20 -10.09 -16.65
CA VAL A 208 1.23 -11.13 -17.04
C VAL A 208 -0.08 -10.44 -17.44
N ALA A 209 -0.53 -10.72 -18.65
CA ALA A 209 -1.78 -10.24 -19.24
C ALA A 209 -2.99 -11.01 -18.70
N LEU A 210 -4.16 -10.36 -18.67
CA LEU A 210 -5.44 -11.07 -18.71
C LEU A 210 -6.32 -10.57 -19.84
N ALA A 211 -6.81 -11.59 -20.56
CA ALA A 211 -7.97 -11.65 -21.44
C ALA A 211 -7.89 -10.87 -22.77
N GLU A 212 -7.45 -11.60 -23.78
CA GLU A 212 -7.72 -11.35 -25.19
C GLU A 212 -9.21 -11.61 -25.48
N MET A 213 -9.88 -10.65 -26.10
CA MET A 213 -10.96 -10.93 -27.05
C MET A 213 -10.55 -10.28 -28.37
N GLU A 214 -10.45 -11.12 -29.40
CA GLU A 214 -9.83 -10.87 -30.70
C GLU A 214 -10.58 -9.82 -31.53
N LEU A 215 -9.83 -9.06 -32.33
CA LEU A 215 -10.15 -8.85 -33.76
C LEU A 215 -8.97 -8.18 -34.50
N ASP A 216 -8.43 -8.96 -35.42
CA ASP A 216 -7.64 -8.67 -36.63
C ASP A 216 -6.96 -7.31 -36.84
N GLY A 217 -5.66 -7.40 -37.12
CA GLY A 217 -5.09 -6.66 -38.26
C GLY A 217 -3.93 -5.72 -37.97
N SER A 218 -2.71 -6.25 -38.17
CA SER A 218 -1.57 -5.60 -38.82
C SER A 218 -0.91 -4.36 -38.19
N GLY A 219 0.33 -4.57 -37.71
CA GLY A 219 1.46 -3.66 -37.99
C GLY A 219 1.66 -2.46 -37.05
N ASP A 220 2.71 -2.56 -36.24
CA ASP A 220 3.52 -1.47 -35.67
C ASP A 220 2.80 -0.41 -34.82
N ASN A 221 2.77 -0.60 -33.50
CA ASN A 221 2.72 0.55 -32.60
C ASN A 221 3.39 0.31 -31.24
N MET A 222 4.33 1.18 -30.90
CA MET A 222 4.94 1.28 -29.58
C MET A 222 3.85 1.61 -28.56
N VAL A 223 3.65 0.75 -27.57
CA VAL A 223 2.73 0.99 -26.45
C VAL A 223 3.27 2.14 -25.60
N LYS A 224 2.82 3.36 -25.89
CA LYS A 224 2.80 4.43 -24.89
C LYS A 224 1.65 4.10 -23.94
N ILE A 225 2.00 3.80 -22.69
CA ILE A 225 1.04 3.67 -21.59
C ILE A 225 0.47 5.06 -21.32
N PHE A 226 -0.54 5.46 -22.10
CA PHE A 226 -1.40 6.56 -21.71
C PHE A 226 -2.35 6.02 -20.66
N VAL A 227 -2.23 6.50 -19.42
CA VAL A 227 -3.24 6.29 -18.37
C VAL A 227 -4.54 6.89 -18.90
N VAL A 228 -5.42 6.04 -19.45
CA VAL A 228 -6.73 6.48 -19.94
C VAL A 228 -7.56 6.87 -18.72
N PRO A 229 -8.03 8.13 -18.62
CA PRO A 229 -8.95 8.52 -17.56
C PRO A 229 -10.18 7.61 -17.59
N SER A 230 -10.65 7.16 -16.44
CA SER A 230 -11.91 6.41 -16.40
C SER A 230 -13.02 7.22 -17.06
N GLU A 231 -13.95 6.55 -17.75
CA GLU A 231 -15.18 7.18 -18.24
C GLU A 231 -15.91 7.99 -17.17
N ALA A 232 -15.75 7.61 -15.89
CA ALA A 232 -16.21 8.38 -14.73
C ALA A 232 -15.76 9.85 -14.76
N CYS A 233 -14.52 10.11 -15.14
CA CYS A 233 -13.91 11.45 -15.14
C CYS A 233 -14.51 12.38 -16.20
N ASN A 234 -15.33 11.86 -17.13
CA ASN A 234 -16.01 12.65 -18.15
C ASN A 234 -17.49 12.95 -17.79
N LEU A 235 -17.99 12.41 -16.68
CA LEU A 235 -19.37 12.64 -16.23
C LEU A 235 -19.49 13.97 -15.46
N GLY A 236 -20.67 14.57 -15.42
CA GLY A 236 -20.94 15.70 -14.51
C GLY A 236 -21.08 15.24 -13.06
N PRO A 237 -20.99 16.13 -12.05
CA PRO A 237 -21.28 15.77 -10.67
C PRO A 237 -22.75 15.39 -10.50
N GLU A 238 -23.02 14.31 -9.76
CA GLU A 238 -24.38 13.86 -9.48
C GLU A 238 -24.61 13.74 -7.97
N PRO A 239 -25.36 14.67 -7.35
CA PRO A 239 -25.64 14.66 -5.92
C PRO A 239 -26.40 13.42 -5.43
N GLY A 240 -27.14 12.74 -6.31
CA GLY A 240 -28.06 11.67 -5.93
C GLY A 240 -29.34 12.19 -5.25
N PRO A 241 -30.32 11.30 -4.97
CA PRO A 241 -31.63 11.70 -4.47
C PRO A 241 -31.70 11.91 -2.95
N CYS A 242 -30.65 11.54 -2.21
CA CYS A 242 -30.60 11.73 -0.76
C CYS A 242 -30.32 13.18 -0.37
N PHE A 243 -30.68 13.55 0.86
CA PHE A 243 -30.62 14.93 1.38
C PHE A 243 -29.44 15.20 2.33
N GLY A 244 -28.45 14.30 2.37
CA GLY A 244 -27.22 14.49 3.12
C GLY A 244 -26.41 15.68 2.58
N ILE A 245 -25.59 16.28 3.45
CA ILE A 245 -24.69 17.38 3.08
C ILE A 245 -23.27 16.87 3.24
N HIS A 246 -22.82 16.09 2.27
CA HIS A 246 -21.44 15.61 2.21
C HIS A 246 -20.65 16.42 1.18
N GLN A 247 -19.53 16.99 1.60
CA GLN A 247 -18.64 17.73 0.71
C GLN A 247 -17.70 16.74 0.01
N HIS A 248 -17.91 16.54 -1.28
CA HIS A 248 -17.15 15.62 -2.13
C HIS A 248 -16.52 16.39 -3.30
N TYR A 249 -15.67 15.71 -4.07
CA TYR A 249 -14.98 16.25 -5.23
C TYR A 249 -15.41 15.53 -6.50
N PHE A 250 -15.56 16.28 -7.59
CA PHE A 250 -15.71 15.73 -8.94
C PHE A 250 -14.62 16.31 -9.83
N TYR A 251 -14.23 15.56 -10.85
CA TYR A 251 -13.28 16.01 -11.86
C TYR A 251 -14.00 16.82 -12.93
N ASN A 252 -13.58 18.07 -13.12
CA ASN A 252 -14.02 18.92 -14.20
C ASN A 252 -12.97 18.83 -15.33
N SER A 253 -13.30 18.08 -16.39
CA SER A 253 -12.40 17.86 -17.52
C SER A 253 -12.07 19.14 -18.30
N SER A 254 -13.01 20.08 -18.38
CA SER A 254 -12.81 21.39 -19.04
C SER A 254 -11.84 22.28 -18.26
N ALA A 255 -11.94 22.28 -16.92
CA ALA A 255 -11.03 23.02 -16.04
C ALA A 255 -9.73 22.25 -15.74
N MET A 256 -9.66 20.96 -16.13
CA MET A 256 -8.60 20.03 -15.76
C MET A 256 -8.31 20.08 -14.25
N SER A 257 -9.34 20.12 -13.43
CA SER A 257 -9.22 20.29 -11.97
C SER A 257 -10.32 19.54 -11.22
N CYS A 258 -10.06 19.21 -9.95
CA CYS A 258 -11.06 18.65 -9.05
C CYS A 258 -11.78 19.77 -8.32
N GLN A 259 -13.10 19.77 -8.37
CA GLN A 259 -13.95 20.82 -7.79
C GLN A 259 -14.88 20.20 -6.74
N MET A 260 -15.19 20.97 -5.69
CA MET A 260 -16.08 20.52 -4.64
C MET A 260 -17.54 20.59 -5.09
N PHE A 261 -18.34 19.60 -4.69
CA PHE A 261 -19.78 19.59 -4.86
C PHE A 261 -20.48 18.96 -3.65
N ARG A 262 -21.78 19.23 -3.50
CA ARG A 262 -22.60 18.63 -2.45
C ARG A 262 -23.12 17.28 -2.93
N TYR A 263 -22.70 16.21 -2.24
CA TYR A 263 -23.22 14.87 -2.41
C TYR A 263 -24.29 14.57 -1.35
N GLY A 264 -25.43 14.05 -1.81
CA GLY A 264 -26.60 13.72 -1.03
C GLY A 264 -26.43 12.52 -0.10
N GLY A 265 -25.35 11.74 -0.25
CA GLY A 265 -25.04 10.60 0.62
C GLY A 265 -25.52 9.24 0.10
N CYS A 266 -26.22 9.20 -1.03
CA CYS A 266 -26.58 7.95 -1.71
C CYS A 266 -26.64 8.08 -3.24
N LEU A 267 -26.42 6.96 -3.93
CA LEU A 267 -26.44 6.85 -5.40
C LEU A 267 -25.52 7.88 -6.08
N GLY A 268 -25.89 8.38 -7.26
CA GLY A 268 -25.04 9.22 -8.10
C GLY A 268 -24.08 8.43 -8.97
N ASN A 269 -23.22 9.14 -9.69
CA ASN A 269 -22.27 8.55 -10.61
C ASN A 269 -20.85 8.44 -10.02
N LYS A 270 -19.95 7.87 -10.81
CA LYS A 270 -18.56 7.58 -10.42
C LYS A 270 -17.64 8.81 -10.43
N ASN A 271 -18.09 9.98 -10.89
CA ASN A 271 -17.34 11.23 -10.75
C ASN A 271 -17.55 11.86 -9.36
N ASN A 272 -17.27 11.06 -8.33
CA ASN A 272 -17.62 11.36 -6.95
C ASN A 272 -16.54 10.80 -6.03
N PHE A 273 -15.69 11.69 -5.52
CA PHE A 273 -14.51 11.36 -4.73
C PHE A 273 -14.58 12.02 -3.37
N LYS A 274 -14.12 11.34 -2.32
CA LYS A 274 -14.15 11.89 -0.96
C LYS A 274 -13.09 12.98 -0.77
N THR A 275 -11.99 12.89 -1.51
CA THR A 275 -10.87 13.82 -1.41
C THR A 275 -10.42 14.32 -2.79
N GLU A 276 -9.87 15.54 -2.82
CA GLU A 276 -9.27 16.11 -4.04
C GLU A 276 -8.13 15.24 -4.57
N ARG A 277 -7.36 14.61 -3.66
CA ARG A 277 -6.25 13.72 -4.02
C ARG A 277 -6.72 12.51 -4.79
N GLU A 278 -7.76 11.84 -4.29
CA GLU A 278 -8.36 10.67 -4.94
C GLU A 278 -8.87 11.05 -6.35
N CYS A 279 -9.55 12.18 -6.45
CA CYS A 279 -10.02 12.71 -7.73
C CYS A 279 -8.88 12.96 -8.72
N LEU A 280 -7.82 13.67 -8.31
CA LEU A 280 -6.67 13.96 -9.17
C LEU A 280 -5.92 12.69 -9.57
N GLN A 281 -5.70 11.76 -8.63
CA GLN A 281 -5.03 10.49 -8.92
C GLN A 281 -5.83 9.63 -9.91
N ARG A 282 -7.17 9.70 -9.87
CA ARG A 282 -8.02 8.89 -10.73
C ARG A 282 -8.22 9.46 -12.13
N CYS A 283 -8.23 10.79 -12.25
CA CYS A 283 -8.76 11.48 -13.43
C CYS A 283 -7.78 12.42 -14.15
N ARG A 284 -6.66 12.82 -13.53
CA ARG A 284 -5.71 13.72 -14.21
C ARG A 284 -5.08 13.05 -15.43
N THR A 285 -4.62 13.88 -16.36
CA THR A 285 -3.86 13.47 -17.56
C THR A 285 -2.59 14.29 -17.68
N GLU A 286 -1.68 13.90 -18.58
CA GLU A 286 -0.47 14.69 -18.92
C GLU A 286 -0.79 16.13 -19.39
N ALA A 287 -2.04 16.41 -19.79
CA ALA A 287 -2.45 17.76 -20.18
C ALA A 287 -2.27 18.78 -19.04
N VAL A 288 -2.34 18.33 -17.77
CA VAL A 288 -2.15 19.22 -16.61
C VAL A 288 -0.76 19.83 -16.56
N CYS A 289 0.25 19.18 -17.15
CA CYS A 289 1.63 19.67 -17.21
C CYS A 289 1.79 20.95 -18.06
N ARG A 290 0.75 21.34 -18.81
CA ARG A 290 0.72 22.57 -19.59
C ARG A 290 0.01 23.72 -18.88
N LEU A 291 -0.63 23.46 -17.73
CA LEU A 291 -1.34 24.48 -16.98
C LEU A 291 -0.36 25.39 -16.23
N PRO A 292 -0.68 26.68 -16.07
CA PRO A 292 0.18 27.62 -15.36
C PRO A 292 0.30 27.29 -13.87
N LEU A 293 1.40 27.73 -13.26
CA LEU A 293 1.47 27.85 -11.80
C LEU A 293 0.52 28.97 -11.37
N SER A 294 -0.50 28.63 -10.57
CA SER A 294 -1.57 29.53 -10.14
C SER A 294 -1.63 29.63 -8.60
N PRO A 295 -0.65 30.28 -7.95
CA PRO A 295 -0.58 30.39 -6.50
C PRO A 295 -1.69 31.27 -5.94
N VAL A 296 -2.55 30.67 -5.13
CA VAL A 296 -3.57 31.36 -4.34
C VAL A 296 -3.26 31.19 -2.86
N ALA A 297 -3.34 32.27 -2.09
CA ALA A 297 -3.17 32.19 -0.64
C ALA A 297 -4.25 31.27 -0.04
N CYS A 298 -3.84 30.33 0.81
CA CYS A 298 -4.77 29.41 1.46
C CYS A 298 -4.27 29.04 2.86
N THR A 299 -5.19 28.61 3.72
CA THR A 299 -4.87 28.11 5.05
C THR A 299 -4.56 26.62 4.97
N GLY A 300 -3.30 26.23 5.19
CA GLY A 300 -2.84 24.85 5.21
C GLY A 300 -1.46 24.66 4.57
N GLU A 301 -0.72 23.64 4.99
CA GLU A 301 0.63 23.31 4.50
C GLU A 301 0.68 21.95 3.79
N PRO A 302 -0.08 21.68 2.71
CA PRO A 302 0.20 20.51 1.92
C PRO A 302 1.48 20.78 1.11
N LEU A 303 2.57 20.05 1.40
CA LEU A 303 3.73 19.96 0.52
C LEU A 303 3.30 19.31 -0.80
N ILE A 304 2.86 20.13 -1.74
CA ILE A 304 2.52 19.74 -3.10
C ILE A 304 3.64 20.13 -4.07
N TRP A 305 3.67 19.45 -5.20
CA TRP A 305 4.58 19.68 -6.31
C TRP A 305 3.77 20.17 -7.51
N SER A 306 4.41 20.97 -8.35
CA SER A 306 3.84 21.42 -9.62
C SER A 306 4.91 21.37 -10.70
N PHE A 307 4.49 21.13 -11.94
CA PHE A 307 5.40 21.17 -13.07
C PHE A 307 5.53 22.60 -13.58
N SER A 308 6.77 23.10 -13.58
CA SER A 308 7.11 24.37 -14.20
C SER A 308 7.46 24.12 -15.67
N SER A 309 6.55 24.45 -16.59
CA SER A 309 6.80 24.33 -18.02
C SER A 309 7.93 25.24 -18.52
N THR A 310 8.22 26.34 -17.81
CA THR A 310 9.32 27.25 -18.11
C THR A 310 10.68 26.66 -17.74
N LEU A 311 10.75 25.91 -16.63
CA LEU A 311 11.97 25.25 -16.17
C LEU A 311 12.11 23.83 -16.71
N GLY A 312 11.02 23.24 -17.20
CA GLY A 312 10.96 21.83 -17.58
C GLY A 312 11.08 20.88 -16.37
N GLU A 313 10.77 21.36 -15.17
CA GLU A 313 11.04 20.65 -13.92
C GLU A 313 9.86 20.68 -12.96
N CYS A 314 9.74 19.63 -12.16
CA CYS A 314 8.84 19.56 -11.03
C CYS A 314 9.42 20.36 -9.86
N VAL A 315 8.73 21.42 -9.46
CA VAL A 315 9.12 22.33 -8.39
C VAL A 315 8.21 22.14 -7.17
N PRO A 316 8.76 22.23 -5.95
CA PRO A 316 7.93 22.25 -4.74
C PRO A 316 7.09 23.54 -4.75
N TYR A 317 5.85 23.44 -4.30
CA TYR A 317 4.96 24.59 -4.24
C TYR A 317 5.30 25.50 -3.06
N LYS A 318 4.98 26.79 -3.19
CA LYS A 318 5.31 27.79 -2.17
C LYS A 318 4.47 27.56 -0.90
N VAL A 319 5.14 27.49 0.25
CA VAL A 319 4.49 27.41 1.57
C VAL A 319 3.48 28.56 1.75
N GLY A 320 2.27 28.23 2.23
CA GLY A 320 1.16 29.19 2.41
C GLY A 320 0.34 29.49 1.13
N PHE A 321 0.64 28.82 0.02
CA PHE A 321 -0.11 28.92 -1.22
C PHE A 321 -0.64 27.56 -1.66
N CYS A 322 -1.81 27.55 -2.28
CA CYS A 322 -2.44 26.38 -2.88
C CYS A 322 -2.46 26.50 -4.40
N GLN A 323 -2.25 25.38 -5.06
CA GLN A 323 -2.51 25.23 -6.49
C GLN A 323 -3.98 24.90 -6.69
N THR A 324 -4.67 25.70 -7.50
CA THR A 324 -6.12 25.60 -7.74
C THR A 324 -6.49 24.84 -9.01
N ASN A 325 -5.54 24.60 -9.91
CA ASN A 325 -5.72 23.81 -11.12
C ASN A 325 -5.07 22.41 -10.99
N GLY A 326 -5.24 21.56 -12.00
CA GLY A 326 -4.72 20.19 -11.98
C GLY A 326 -3.21 20.03 -12.07
N ASN A 327 -2.42 21.10 -12.22
CA ASN A 327 -0.95 21.05 -12.15
C ASN A 327 -0.48 20.96 -10.70
N LYS A 328 -0.98 19.93 -10.00
CA LYS A 328 -0.88 19.69 -8.58
C LYS A 328 -0.60 18.21 -8.35
N PHE A 329 0.51 17.94 -7.70
CA PHE A 329 1.02 16.61 -7.40
C PHE A 329 1.34 16.52 -5.91
N TYR A 330 1.18 15.35 -5.31
CA TYR A 330 1.43 15.13 -3.87
C TYR A 330 2.85 14.58 -3.62
N SER A 331 3.64 14.39 -4.67
CA SER A 331 5.08 14.11 -4.58
C SER A 331 5.83 14.55 -5.84
N LYS A 332 7.15 14.74 -5.71
CA LYS A 332 8.04 15.02 -6.85
C LYS A 332 7.99 13.91 -7.88
N ALA A 333 8.08 12.66 -7.43
CA ALA A 333 8.09 11.49 -8.30
C ALA A 333 6.80 11.38 -9.13
N GLU A 334 5.65 11.65 -8.50
CA GLU A 334 4.35 11.69 -9.17
C GLU A 334 4.28 12.81 -10.23
N CYS A 335 4.84 13.98 -9.94
CA CYS A 335 4.97 15.04 -10.94
C CYS A 335 5.90 14.62 -12.09
N GLU A 336 7.03 13.99 -11.79
CA GLU A 336 8.01 13.53 -12.78
C GLU A 336 7.46 12.37 -13.63
N GLU A 337 6.58 11.55 -13.08
CA GLU A 337 5.90 10.48 -13.81
C GLU A 337 4.94 11.05 -14.86
N TYR A 338 4.15 12.07 -14.51
CA TYR A 338 3.15 12.65 -15.40
C TYR A 338 3.73 13.70 -16.35
N CYS A 339 4.74 14.45 -15.92
CA CYS A 339 5.26 15.61 -16.63
C CYS A 339 6.74 15.50 -17.00
N GLY A 340 7.45 14.46 -16.57
CA GLY A 340 8.89 14.35 -16.72
C GLY A 340 9.34 14.48 -18.17
N VAL A 341 10.21 15.47 -18.42
CA VAL A 341 10.94 15.58 -19.68
C VAL A 341 12.43 15.55 -19.38
N LYS A 342 13.13 14.51 -19.84
CA LYS A 342 14.54 14.64 -20.23
C LYS A 342 14.59 14.80 -21.74
N GLY A 343 14.79 16.02 -22.20
CA GLY A 343 15.17 16.26 -23.59
C GLY A 343 16.60 15.79 -23.80
N GLU A 344 16.81 14.73 -24.58
CA GLU A 344 17.90 14.77 -25.55
C GLU A 344 17.37 15.52 -26.79
N PRO A 345 18.19 16.36 -27.44
CA PRO A 345 17.76 17.12 -28.60
C PRO A 345 17.34 16.17 -29.71
N ARG A 346 16.15 16.38 -30.27
CA ARG A 346 15.69 15.70 -31.49
C ARG A 346 16.73 15.94 -32.58
N ARG A 347 17.60 14.95 -32.85
CA ARG A 347 18.31 14.88 -34.12
C ARG A 347 17.23 14.69 -35.18
N ILE A 348 16.91 15.78 -35.87
CA ILE A 348 16.31 15.72 -37.20
C ILE A 348 17.30 14.86 -38.00
N LYS A 349 16.98 13.58 -38.21
CA LYS A 349 17.64 12.82 -39.27
C LYS A 349 17.16 13.45 -40.56
N SER A 350 17.94 14.41 -41.06
CA SER A 350 17.90 14.79 -42.46
C SER A 350 18.06 13.51 -43.27
N HIS A 351 17.00 13.05 -43.91
CA HIS A 351 17.11 12.12 -45.02
C HIS A 351 17.89 12.85 -46.12
N LEU A 352 19.21 12.70 -46.09
CA LEU A 352 20.03 12.95 -47.26
C LEU A 352 19.70 11.80 -48.21
N VAL A 353 18.86 12.08 -49.21
CA VAL A 353 18.73 11.25 -50.38
C VAL A 353 20.07 11.30 -51.11
N ALA A 354 20.92 10.29 -50.90
CA ALA A 354 22.03 10.03 -51.79
C ALA A 354 21.45 9.45 -53.09
N ARG A 355 21.27 10.34 -54.07
CA ARG A 355 21.22 9.97 -55.48
C ARG A 355 22.63 9.53 -55.93
N PHE A 356 22.63 8.73 -56.99
CA PHE A 356 23.73 8.28 -57.85
C PHE A 356 24.48 7.04 -57.35
N ILE A 357 24.26 5.89 -58.00
CA ILE A 357 24.88 5.55 -59.29
C ILE A 357 23.80 5.00 -60.22
#